data_AF-A0A8S1C0W7-F1
#
_entry.id   AF-A0A8S1C0W7-F1
#
_cell.length_a   1.000
_cell.length_b   1.000
_cell.length_c   1.000
_cell.angle_alpha   90.00
_cell.angle_beta   90.00
_cell.angle_gamma   90.00
#
_symmetry.space_group_name_H-M   'P 1'
#
loop_
_entity.id
_entity.type
_entity.pdbx_description
1 polymer ?
#
loop_
_entity_poly.entity_id
_entity_poly.type
_entity_poly.pdbx_seq_one_letter_code
_entity_poly.pdbx_strand_id
1 'polypeptide(L)'
;MLGNLQADMSRQGVNTTQKGCCNACEKPIVGQVITALGKTWHPEHFTCKHCNQELGTRNFFERDGAPYCEPDYHNLFSPRCAYCNGAILDKCVTALDKTWHTEHFFCAQCGKQFGDEGFHEKDGKPYCKDDYFDMFAPKCGGCSRAIMENYISALNTQWHPDCFVCRVSCRRSRSGWLLFVSSSALSLSLPFFYLRFEAQLSDLFAFKDCKNAVAGKSFYAMEGKPVCPKCVGVEDDE
;
A
#
# COMPACT_ATOMS: atom_id res chain seq x y z
N MET A 1 19.50 -51.68 -73.06
CA MET A 1 18.24 -50.99 -73.33
C MET A 1 17.45 -50.78 -72.03
N LEU A 2 17.95 -49.94 -71.12
CA LEU A 2 17.28 -49.58 -69.86
C LEU A 2 17.42 -48.07 -69.57
N GLY A 3 17.42 -47.25 -70.63
CA GLY A 3 17.55 -45.79 -70.53
C GLY A 3 16.21 -45.03 -70.56
N ASN A 4 15.08 -45.74 -70.64
CA ASN A 4 13.80 -45.11 -70.97
C ASN A 4 12.82 -44.97 -69.80
N LEU A 5 13.15 -45.39 -68.57
CA LEU A 5 12.26 -45.18 -67.42
C LEU A 5 12.39 -43.77 -66.81
N GLN A 6 13.46 -43.03 -67.12
CA GLN A 6 13.61 -41.64 -66.66
C GLN A 6 12.81 -40.65 -67.52
N ALA A 7 12.54 -40.99 -68.79
CA ALA A 7 11.97 -40.08 -69.78
C ALA A 7 10.43 -39.93 -69.67
N ASP A 8 9.74 -40.91 -69.08
CA ASP A 8 8.28 -40.87 -68.94
C ASP A 8 7.79 -40.12 -67.68
N MET A 9 8.67 -39.82 -66.71
CA MET A 9 8.33 -38.95 -65.58
C MET A 9 8.38 -37.45 -65.92
N SER A 10 8.95 -37.06 -67.08
CA SER A 10 9.04 -35.67 -67.54
C SER A 10 7.82 -35.18 -68.32
N ARG A 11 6.80 -36.01 -68.53
CA ARG A 11 5.59 -35.68 -69.32
C ARG A 11 4.42 -35.14 -68.49
N GLN A 12 4.51 -35.15 -67.16
CA GLN A 12 3.42 -34.69 -66.29
C GLN A 12 3.49 -33.21 -65.89
N GLY A 13 4.33 -32.39 -66.53
CA GLY A 13 4.15 -30.92 -66.53
C GLY A 13 4.09 -30.20 -65.18
N VAL A 14 4.45 -30.85 -64.07
CA VAL A 14 4.52 -30.19 -62.76
C VAL A 14 5.97 -29.77 -62.53
N ASN A 15 6.34 -28.60 -63.05
CA ASN A 15 7.61 -27.96 -62.68
C ASN A 15 7.45 -27.38 -61.26
N THR A 16 7.70 -28.21 -60.25
CA THR A 16 7.67 -27.76 -58.86
C THR A 16 8.97 -27.03 -58.54
N THR A 17 8.97 -25.69 -58.63
CA THR A 17 10.10 -24.87 -58.19
C THR A 17 10.36 -25.11 -56.70
N GLN A 18 11.52 -25.71 -56.35
CA GLN A 18 11.91 -25.96 -54.96
C GLN A 18 12.12 -24.62 -54.23
N LYS A 19 11.49 -24.44 -53.07
CA LYS A 19 11.55 -23.18 -52.30
C LYS A 19 12.57 -23.19 -51.15
N GLY A 20 13.39 -24.23 -51.06
CA GLY A 20 14.38 -24.45 -50.00
C GLY A 20 14.26 -25.83 -49.34
N CYS A 21 15.13 -26.12 -48.37
CA CYS A 21 15.09 -27.36 -47.58
C CYS A 21 14.52 -27.07 -46.18
N CYS A 22 13.65 -27.96 -45.68
CA CYS A 22 13.08 -27.79 -44.36
C CYS A 22 14.13 -28.01 -43.26
N ASN A 23 14.25 -27.09 -42.30
CA ASN A 23 15.20 -27.24 -41.19
C ASN A 23 14.87 -28.41 -40.24
N ALA A 24 13.62 -28.88 -40.18
CA ALA A 24 13.22 -29.98 -39.30
C ALA A 24 13.50 -31.37 -39.90
N CYS A 25 13.23 -31.55 -41.20
CA CYS A 25 13.29 -32.85 -41.86
C CYS A 25 14.31 -32.94 -43.00
N GLU A 26 15.01 -31.84 -43.30
CA GLU A 26 16.05 -31.70 -44.33
C GLU A 26 15.60 -32.00 -45.77
N LYS A 27 14.31 -32.26 -45.98
CA LYS A 27 13.71 -32.53 -47.30
C LYS A 27 13.40 -31.24 -48.06
N PRO A 28 13.45 -31.26 -49.41
CA PRO A 28 13.09 -30.11 -50.23
C PRO A 28 11.60 -29.79 -50.08
N ILE A 29 11.30 -28.50 -49.87
CA ILE A 29 9.93 -28.01 -49.70
C ILE A 29 9.34 -27.75 -51.08
N VAL A 30 8.24 -28.45 -51.37
CA VAL A 30 7.45 -28.31 -52.58
C VAL A 30 6.09 -27.72 -52.23
N GLY A 31 5.75 -26.55 -52.80
CA GLY A 31 4.46 -25.89 -52.56
C GLY A 31 4.52 -24.77 -51.50
N GLN A 32 3.80 -24.94 -50.39
CA GLN A 32 3.72 -23.95 -49.30
C GLN A 32 4.96 -24.04 -48.41
N VAL A 33 5.55 -22.89 -48.12
CA VAL A 33 6.76 -22.76 -47.29
C VAL A 33 6.50 -21.75 -46.19
N ILE A 34 7.02 -22.02 -45.00
CA ILE A 34 7.09 -21.06 -43.91
C ILE A 34 8.53 -20.61 -43.76
N THR A 35 8.74 -19.30 -43.88
CA THR A 35 10.05 -18.67 -43.65
C THR A 35 10.00 -17.96 -42.31
N ALA A 36 10.68 -18.51 -41.31
CA ALA A 36 10.71 -18.01 -39.94
C ALA A 36 12.06 -18.33 -39.28
N LEU A 37 12.50 -17.50 -38.34
CA LEU A 37 13.76 -17.70 -37.61
C LEU A 37 15.00 -17.77 -38.54
N GLY A 38 14.95 -17.06 -39.68
CA GLY A 38 15.98 -17.10 -40.72
C GLY A 38 16.08 -18.43 -41.48
N LYS A 39 15.09 -19.32 -41.34
CA LYS A 39 15.08 -20.68 -41.88
C LYS A 39 13.76 -20.99 -42.60
N THR A 40 13.76 -22.04 -43.40
CA THR A 40 12.55 -22.52 -44.11
C THR A 40 12.03 -23.80 -43.50
N TRP A 41 10.71 -23.93 -43.41
CA TRP A 41 10.01 -25.02 -42.76
C TRP A 41 8.80 -25.46 -43.57
N HIS A 42 8.46 -26.74 -43.51
CA HIS A 42 7.12 -27.17 -43.92
C HIS A 42 6.09 -26.63 -42.90
N PRO A 43 4.86 -26.33 -43.33
CA PRO A 43 3.79 -25.90 -42.42
C PRO A 43 3.55 -26.84 -41.24
N GLU A 44 3.60 -28.15 -41.49
CA GLU A 44 3.44 -29.22 -40.48
C GLU A 44 4.63 -29.32 -39.50
N HIS A 45 5.82 -28.90 -39.93
CA HIS A 45 7.05 -29.00 -39.13
C HIS A 45 7.34 -27.72 -38.35
N PHE A 46 6.57 -26.65 -38.57
CA PHE A 46 6.67 -25.41 -37.82
C PHE A 46 5.71 -25.44 -36.63
N THR A 47 6.13 -26.14 -35.58
CA THR A 47 5.34 -26.40 -34.37
C THR A 47 5.93 -25.73 -33.14
N CYS A 48 5.10 -25.43 -32.15
CA CYS A 48 5.55 -24.90 -30.87
C CYS A 48 6.47 -25.90 -30.16
N LYS A 49 7.62 -25.43 -29.66
CA LYS A 49 8.60 -26.27 -28.96
C LYS A 49 8.04 -26.95 -27.69
N HIS A 50 7.05 -26.34 -27.03
CA HIS A 50 6.47 -26.83 -25.78
C HIS A 50 5.27 -27.77 -26.00
N CYS A 51 4.20 -27.30 -26.66
CA CYS A 51 2.99 -28.11 -26.89
C CYS A 51 2.98 -28.90 -28.20
N ASN A 52 3.97 -28.74 -29.09
CA ASN A 52 4.01 -29.32 -30.44
C ASN A 52 2.83 -28.95 -31.35
N GLN A 53 2.04 -27.93 -31.00
CA GLN A 53 0.96 -27.42 -31.84
C GLN A 53 1.54 -26.78 -33.11
N GLU A 54 0.98 -27.11 -34.26
CA GLU A 54 1.29 -26.46 -35.54
C GLU A 54 0.95 -24.96 -35.47
N LEU A 55 1.98 -24.13 -35.64
CA LEU A 55 1.83 -22.68 -35.63
C LEU A 55 1.39 -22.17 -36.99
N GLY A 56 1.84 -22.80 -38.07
CA GLY A 56 1.46 -22.41 -39.43
C GLY A 56 1.66 -20.91 -39.66
N THR A 57 0.60 -20.21 -40.07
CA THR A 57 0.59 -18.74 -40.27
C THR A 57 0.10 -17.96 -39.05
N ARG A 58 -0.12 -18.62 -37.91
CA ARG A 58 -0.55 -17.95 -36.66
C ARG A 58 0.59 -17.13 -36.08
N ASN A 59 0.23 -16.16 -35.23
CA ASN A 59 1.21 -15.42 -34.44
C ASN A 59 1.99 -16.38 -33.54
N PHE A 60 3.30 -16.20 -33.50
CA PHE A 60 4.22 -16.97 -32.68
C PHE A 60 5.28 -16.03 -32.10
N PHE A 61 5.94 -16.50 -31.05
CA PHE A 61 7.06 -15.81 -30.41
C PHE A 61 8.33 -16.64 -30.51
N GLU A 62 9.47 -15.96 -30.71
CA GLU A 62 10.79 -16.59 -30.76
C GLU A 62 11.50 -16.47 -29.41
N ARG A 63 12.07 -17.59 -28.91
CA ARG A 63 13.07 -17.60 -27.83
C ARG A 63 14.15 -18.61 -28.13
N ASP A 64 15.41 -18.20 -27.98
CA ASP A 64 16.58 -19.08 -28.11
C ASP A 64 16.58 -19.88 -29.44
N GLY A 65 16.09 -19.26 -30.52
CA GLY A 65 15.98 -19.87 -31.85
C GLY A 65 14.87 -20.92 -31.99
N ALA A 66 13.93 -21.00 -31.03
CA ALA A 66 12.78 -21.91 -31.07
C ALA A 66 11.46 -21.12 -31.09
N PRO A 67 10.44 -21.60 -31.85
CA PRO A 67 9.14 -20.96 -31.90
C PRO A 67 8.22 -21.47 -30.76
N TYR A 68 7.51 -20.54 -30.13
CA TYR A 68 6.52 -20.80 -29.09
C TYR A 68 5.16 -20.24 -29.48
N CYS A 69 4.09 -20.95 -29.12
CA CYS A 69 2.75 -20.38 -29.21
C CYS A 69 2.58 -19.30 -28.13
N GLU A 70 1.71 -18.33 -28.39
CA GLU A 70 1.39 -17.24 -27.47
C GLU A 70 1.12 -17.70 -26.01
N PRO A 71 0.24 -18.68 -25.75
CA PRO A 71 -0.03 -19.10 -24.37
C PRO A 71 1.17 -19.77 -23.70
N ASP A 72 1.93 -20.62 -24.40
CA ASP A 72 3.12 -21.25 -23.83
C ASP A 72 4.23 -20.24 -23.56
N TYR A 73 4.46 -19.30 -24.49
CA TYR A 73 5.45 -18.26 -24.31
C TYR A 73 5.18 -17.46 -23.03
N HIS A 74 3.94 -16.99 -22.85
CA HIS A 74 3.58 -16.24 -21.67
C HIS A 74 3.60 -17.09 -20.39
N ASN A 75 3.15 -18.34 -20.47
CA ASN A 75 3.12 -19.21 -19.29
C ASN A 75 4.54 -19.57 -18.79
N LEU A 76 5.50 -19.71 -19.70
CA LEU A 76 6.88 -20.10 -19.39
C LEU A 76 7.77 -18.90 -19.06
N PHE A 77 7.59 -17.78 -19.75
CA PHE A 77 8.54 -16.67 -19.72
C PHE A 77 7.99 -15.38 -19.12
N SER A 78 6.67 -15.18 -19.05
CA SER A 78 6.13 -13.97 -18.43
C SER A 78 6.24 -14.05 -16.90
N PRO A 79 6.50 -12.91 -16.24
CA PRO A 79 6.51 -12.83 -14.79
C PRO A 79 5.12 -13.18 -14.22
N ARG A 80 5.10 -13.81 -13.04
CA ARG A 80 3.86 -14.21 -12.36
C ARG A 80 3.52 -13.26 -11.24
N CYS A 81 2.26 -12.85 -11.20
CA CYS A 81 1.74 -12.04 -10.12
C CYS A 81 1.79 -12.78 -8.79
N ALA A 82 2.40 -12.19 -7.77
CA ALA A 82 2.51 -12.79 -6.45
C ALA A 82 1.16 -13.00 -5.73
N TYR A 83 0.10 -12.31 -6.14
CA TYR A 83 -1.25 -12.47 -5.59
C TYR A 83 -2.05 -13.59 -6.28
N CYS A 84 -2.25 -13.50 -7.61
CA CYS A 84 -3.11 -14.45 -8.34
C CYS A 84 -2.34 -15.60 -9.01
N ASN A 85 -1.01 -15.57 -8.98
CA ASN A 85 -0.10 -16.50 -9.68
C ASN A 85 -0.27 -16.56 -11.22
N GLY A 86 -1.08 -15.66 -11.79
CA GLY A 86 -1.28 -15.50 -13.23
C GLY A 86 -0.08 -14.84 -13.90
N ALA A 87 0.16 -15.20 -15.16
CA ALA A 87 1.16 -14.58 -16.01
C ALA A 87 0.75 -13.12 -16.33
N ILE A 88 1.65 -12.18 -16.13
CA ILE A 88 1.42 -10.76 -16.40
C ILE A 88 1.81 -10.49 -17.86
N LEU A 89 0.81 -10.15 -18.69
CA LEU A 89 0.98 -9.92 -20.12
C LEU A 89 1.22 -8.44 -20.49
N ASP A 90 0.81 -7.53 -19.61
CA ASP A 90 0.82 -6.07 -19.83
C ASP A 90 1.69 -5.40 -18.73
N LYS A 91 1.32 -4.20 -18.31
CA LYS A 91 1.94 -3.43 -17.23
C LYS A 91 1.96 -4.25 -15.95
N CYS A 92 3.15 -4.36 -15.39
CA CYS A 92 3.37 -4.94 -14.08
C CYS A 92 3.86 -3.88 -13.10
N VAL A 93 3.57 -4.12 -11.82
CA VAL A 93 4.18 -3.38 -10.70
C VAL A 93 5.24 -4.28 -10.10
N THR A 94 6.47 -3.79 -10.03
CA THR A 94 7.57 -4.47 -9.35
C THR A 94 7.75 -3.82 -7.98
N ALA A 95 7.45 -4.56 -6.93
CA ALA A 95 7.54 -4.12 -5.55
C ALA A 95 7.77 -5.32 -4.64
N LEU A 96 8.48 -5.12 -3.51
CA LEU A 96 8.76 -6.16 -2.53
C LEU A 96 9.52 -7.36 -3.15
N ASP A 97 10.45 -7.07 -4.07
CA ASP A 97 11.19 -8.07 -4.88
C ASP A 97 10.29 -9.05 -5.65
N LYS A 98 9.05 -8.65 -5.92
CA LYS A 98 8.03 -9.45 -6.59
C LYS A 98 7.36 -8.63 -7.69
N THR A 99 6.67 -9.33 -8.59
CA THR A 99 5.87 -8.70 -9.65
C THR A 99 4.39 -8.92 -9.37
N TRP A 100 3.60 -7.92 -9.70
CA TRP A 100 2.18 -7.86 -9.41
C TRP A 100 1.42 -7.30 -10.60
N HIS A 101 0.18 -7.71 -10.77
CA HIS A 101 -0.75 -6.96 -11.60
C HIS A 101 -1.01 -5.60 -10.94
N THR A 102 -1.21 -4.55 -11.75
CA THR A 102 -1.56 -3.20 -11.26
C THR A 102 -2.79 -3.22 -10.35
N GLU A 103 -3.76 -4.10 -10.65
CA GLU A 103 -4.99 -4.26 -9.87
C GLU A 103 -4.82 -5.09 -8.59
N HIS A 104 -3.77 -5.93 -8.51
CA HIS A 104 -3.50 -6.79 -7.35
C HIS A 104 -2.47 -6.20 -6.38
N PHE A 105 -1.97 -5.00 -6.66
CA PHE A 105 -1.07 -4.28 -5.76
C PHE A 105 -1.87 -3.25 -4.94
N PHE A 106 -2.44 -3.73 -3.83
CA PHE A 106 -3.31 -2.95 -2.94
C PHE A 106 -2.91 -3.12 -1.47
N CYS A 107 -3.40 -2.22 -0.61
CA CYS A 107 -3.17 -2.28 0.82
C CYS A 107 -3.67 -3.59 1.42
N ALA A 108 -2.81 -4.30 2.15
CA ALA A 108 -3.16 -5.57 2.80
C ALA A 108 -4.27 -5.44 3.87
N GLN A 109 -4.54 -4.24 4.36
CA GLN A 109 -5.53 -3.97 5.41
C GLN A 109 -6.87 -3.46 4.84
N CYS A 110 -6.87 -2.34 4.10
CA CYS A 110 -8.11 -1.77 3.55
C CYS A 110 -8.44 -2.22 2.12
N GLY A 111 -7.53 -2.88 1.40
CA GLY A 111 -7.72 -3.27 0.00
C GLY A 111 -7.68 -2.12 -1.01
N LYS A 112 -7.32 -0.89 -0.59
CA LYS A 112 -7.24 0.28 -1.47
C LYS A 112 -5.98 0.22 -2.35
N GLN A 113 -6.13 0.60 -3.62
CA GLN A 113 -5.01 0.78 -4.54
C GLN A 113 -4.16 1.99 -4.14
N PHE A 114 -2.86 1.92 -4.39
CA PHE A 114 -1.94 3.03 -4.11
C PHE A 114 -2.05 4.10 -5.19
N GLY A 115 -2.22 5.35 -4.77
CA GLY A 115 -2.17 6.52 -5.65
C GLY A 115 -0.78 7.16 -5.67
N ASP A 116 -0.73 8.47 -5.89
CA ASP A 116 0.53 9.24 -5.94
C ASP A 116 1.29 9.26 -4.61
N GLU A 117 0.61 9.01 -3.49
CA GLU A 117 1.24 8.92 -2.16
C GLU A 117 2.08 7.66 -1.96
N GLY A 118 2.01 6.68 -2.86
CA GLY A 118 2.77 5.43 -2.80
C GLY A 118 2.28 4.45 -1.73
N PHE A 119 3.19 3.59 -1.26
CA PHE A 119 2.90 2.53 -0.28
C PHE A 119 4.00 2.46 0.79
N HIS A 120 3.67 1.89 1.95
CA HIS A 120 4.60 1.56 3.01
C HIS A 120 4.73 0.05 3.16
N GLU A 121 5.96 -0.45 3.28
CA GLU A 121 6.22 -1.87 3.52
C GLU A 121 6.35 -2.17 5.02
N LYS A 122 5.68 -3.23 5.48
CA LYS A 122 5.93 -3.84 6.79
C LYS A 122 5.81 -5.35 6.67
N ASP A 123 6.83 -6.08 7.14
CA ASP A 123 6.86 -7.56 7.15
C ASP A 123 6.54 -8.18 5.77
N GLY A 124 7.04 -7.56 4.69
CA GLY A 124 6.80 -7.99 3.32
C GLY A 124 5.37 -7.80 2.81
N LYS A 125 4.57 -6.97 3.48
CA LYS A 125 3.20 -6.60 3.05
C LYS A 125 3.11 -5.09 2.79
N PRO A 126 2.41 -4.68 1.72
CA PRO A 126 2.21 -3.27 1.40
C PRO A 126 0.99 -2.71 2.13
N TYR A 127 1.14 -1.54 2.75
CA TYR A 127 0.10 -0.82 3.48
C TYR A 127 -0.04 0.60 2.95
N CYS A 128 -1.25 1.16 3.01
CA CYS A 128 -1.44 2.57 2.74
C CYS A 128 -0.90 3.40 3.91
N LYS A 129 -0.69 4.68 3.68
CA LYS A 129 -0.22 5.63 4.68
C LYS A 129 -1.04 5.55 5.97
N ASP A 130 -2.36 5.66 5.86
CA ASP A 130 -3.27 5.69 7.00
C ASP A 130 -3.24 4.40 7.83
N ASP A 131 -3.39 3.24 7.18
CA ASP A 131 -3.37 1.93 7.87
C ASP A 131 -2.01 1.62 8.49
N TYR A 132 -0.93 2.02 7.81
CA TYR A 132 0.43 1.85 8.34
C TYR A 132 0.59 2.64 9.64
N PHE A 133 0.14 3.91 9.67
CA PHE A 133 0.23 4.72 10.87
C PHE A 133 -0.76 4.27 11.96
N ASP A 134 -1.98 3.87 11.62
CA ASP A 134 -2.96 3.46 12.65
C ASP A 134 -2.52 2.21 13.42
N MET A 135 -1.92 1.23 12.71
CA MET A 135 -1.49 -0.03 13.31
C MET A 135 -0.08 0.01 13.89
N PHE A 136 0.86 0.68 13.22
CA PHE A 136 2.28 0.62 13.58
C PHE A 136 2.83 1.90 14.20
N ALA A 137 2.10 3.03 14.12
CA ALA A 137 2.60 4.25 14.73
C ALA A 137 2.47 4.20 16.26
N PRO A 138 3.43 4.80 16.97
CA PRO A 138 3.32 5.00 18.40
C PRO A 138 2.10 5.85 18.74
N LYS A 139 1.36 5.41 19.77
CA LYS A 139 0.18 6.12 20.25
C LYS A 139 0.59 7.19 21.25
N CYS A 140 -0.04 8.36 21.13
CA CYS A 140 0.21 9.44 22.05
C CYS A 140 -0.23 9.10 23.49
N GLY A 141 0.64 9.27 24.47
CA GLY A 141 0.30 9.09 25.89
C GLY A 141 -0.82 10.02 26.40
N GLY A 142 -1.12 11.09 25.65
CA GLY A 142 -2.13 12.08 25.99
C GLY A 142 -3.51 11.78 25.40
N CYS A 143 -3.59 11.60 24.09
CA CYS A 143 -4.86 11.42 23.37
C CYS A 143 -5.07 10.02 22.80
N SER A 144 -4.10 9.11 22.97
CA SER A 144 -4.12 7.72 22.48
C SER A 144 -4.24 7.54 20.96
N ARG A 145 -4.17 8.64 20.18
CA ARG A 145 -4.14 8.61 18.72
C ARG A 145 -2.72 8.36 18.20
N ALA A 146 -2.63 7.76 17.01
CA ALA A 146 -1.38 7.57 16.28
C ALA A 146 -0.64 8.90 16.08
N ILE A 147 0.67 8.89 16.26
CA ILE A 147 1.53 10.05 15.97
C ILE A 147 2.18 9.85 14.62
N MET A 148 1.73 10.62 13.62
CA MET A 148 2.22 10.53 12.25
C MET A 148 3.57 11.24 12.07
N GLU A 149 3.70 12.48 12.57
CA GLU A 149 4.90 13.30 12.43
C GLU A 149 5.07 14.24 13.63
N ASN A 150 6.30 14.71 13.88
CA ASN A 150 6.68 15.66 14.93
C ASN A 150 6.19 15.28 16.33
N TYR A 151 6.96 14.47 17.06
CA TYR A 151 6.61 13.98 18.40
C TYR A 151 7.61 14.39 19.46
N ILE A 152 7.14 14.47 20.70
CA ILE A 152 7.96 14.69 21.89
C ILE A 152 8.12 13.34 22.61
N SER A 153 9.36 12.87 22.75
CA SER A 153 9.70 11.69 23.55
C SER A 153 10.00 12.11 24.98
N ALA A 154 9.11 11.76 25.90
CA ALA A 154 9.28 12.05 27.33
C ALA A 154 8.48 11.07 28.18
N LEU A 155 8.97 10.79 29.40
CA LEU A 155 8.29 9.91 30.37
C LEU A 155 8.06 8.48 29.84
N ASN A 156 9.05 7.94 29.11
CA ASN A 156 8.98 6.62 28.46
C ASN A 156 7.79 6.44 27.50
N THR A 157 7.21 7.53 26.99
CA THR A 157 6.15 7.51 25.99
C THR A 157 6.31 8.66 25.00
N GLN A 158 5.47 8.67 23.97
CA GLN A 158 5.50 9.67 22.90
C GLN A 158 4.25 10.52 22.95
N TRP A 159 4.39 11.80 22.59
CA TRP A 159 3.32 12.78 22.69
C TRP A 159 3.24 13.63 21.42
N HIS A 160 2.02 13.99 21.01
CA HIS A 160 1.86 15.12 20.09
C HIS A 160 2.34 16.41 20.78
N PRO A 161 2.85 17.40 20.04
CA PRO A 161 3.27 18.69 20.59
C PRO A 161 2.13 19.37 21.36
N ASP A 162 0.91 19.28 20.84
CA ASP A 162 -0.31 19.81 21.48
C ASP A 162 -0.79 18.98 22.68
N CYS A 163 -0.35 17.72 22.78
CA CYS A 163 -0.73 16.82 23.87
C CYS A 163 0.26 16.87 25.04
N PHE A 164 1.46 17.42 24.85
CA PHE A 164 2.45 17.60 25.91
C PHE A 164 2.18 18.89 26.71
N VAL A 165 1.02 18.90 27.37
CA VAL A 165 0.53 20.02 28.19
C VAL A 165 0.43 19.62 29.65
N CYS A 166 0.53 20.59 30.55
CA CYS A 166 0.36 20.33 31.97
C CYS A 166 -1.05 19.75 32.25
N ARG A 167 -1.11 18.66 33.03
CA ARG A 167 -2.38 18.00 33.41
C ARG A 167 -2.71 18.09 34.89
N VAL A 168 -1.99 18.93 35.63
CA VAL A 168 -2.34 19.21 37.02
C VAL A 168 -3.49 20.21 37.04
N SER A 169 -4.56 19.82 37.72
CA SER A 169 -5.66 20.74 38.07
C SER A 169 -5.10 21.77 39.03
N CYS A 170 -4.76 22.94 38.49
CA CYS A 170 -4.08 23.97 39.28
C CYS A 170 -5.07 24.57 40.28
N ARG A 171 -4.74 24.49 41.58
CA ARG A 171 -5.55 25.07 42.67
C ARG A 171 -5.47 26.61 42.73
N ARG A 172 -4.78 27.23 41.77
CA ARG A 172 -4.55 28.68 41.72
C ARG A 172 -5.78 29.36 41.15
N SER A 173 -6.78 29.51 42.04
CA SER A 173 -7.78 30.56 41.97
C SER A 173 -7.12 31.82 41.44
N ARG A 174 -7.59 32.32 40.30
CA ARG A 174 -7.40 33.72 39.97
C ARG A 174 -8.05 34.50 41.10
N SER A 175 -7.24 35.12 41.94
CA SER A 175 -7.64 36.24 42.78
C SER A 175 -8.41 37.22 41.90
N GLY A 176 -9.73 37.30 42.10
CA GLY A 176 -10.61 38.11 41.26
C GLY A 176 -12.07 37.94 41.62
N TRP A 177 -12.50 38.73 42.62
CA TRP A 177 -13.87 39.09 42.94
C TRP A 177 -14.74 38.01 43.61
N LEU A 178 -14.60 37.91 44.93
CA LEU A 178 -15.74 37.62 45.80
C LEU A 178 -16.78 38.72 45.56
N LEU A 179 -17.78 38.46 44.72
CA LEU A 179 -18.98 39.29 44.70
C LEU A 179 -19.69 39.10 46.04
N PHE A 180 -19.54 40.10 46.90
CA PHE A 180 -20.42 40.36 48.02
C PHE A 180 -21.86 40.37 47.52
N VAL A 181 -22.68 39.41 47.95
CA VAL A 181 -24.13 39.62 47.99
C VAL A 181 -24.42 40.21 49.36
N SER A 182 -24.64 41.52 49.41
CA SER A 182 -25.09 42.21 50.62
C SER A 182 -26.46 41.67 51.03
N SER A 183 -26.51 41.02 52.19
CA SER A 183 -27.75 40.72 52.90
C SER A 183 -28.49 42.01 53.20
N SER A 184 -29.57 42.29 52.48
CA SER A 184 -30.61 43.22 52.92
C SER A 184 -31.94 42.86 52.26
N ALA A 185 -32.87 42.44 53.12
CA ALA A 185 -34.32 42.51 52.96
C ALA A 185 -34.97 41.53 51.96
N LEU A 186 -35.56 40.44 52.48
CA LEU A 186 -36.97 40.46 52.89
C LEU A 186 -37.37 39.06 53.39
N SER A 187 -37.66 39.01 54.68
CA SER A 187 -38.62 38.09 55.27
C SER A 187 -39.90 38.08 54.43
N LEU A 188 -40.34 36.91 53.97
CA LEU A 188 -41.74 36.50 53.99
C LEU A 188 -41.82 35.00 53.65
N SER A 189 -42.47 34.30 54.57
CA SER A 189 -42.94 32.93 54.53
C SER A 189 -43.64 32.55 53.22
N LEU A 190 -43.32 31.37 52.67
CA LEU A 190 -44.27 30.32 52.24
C LEU A 190 -43.51 29.08 51.70
N PRO A 191 -44.01 27.85 51.93
CA PRO A 191 -43.27 26.61 51.71
C PRO A 191 -43.61 25.99 50.35
N PHE A 192 -43.12 26.55 49.24
CA PHE A 192 -43.34 25.94 47.91
C PHE A 192 -42.23 26.33 46.92
N PHE A 193 -40.98 25.97 47.20
CA PHE A 193 -39.89 26.03 46.22
C PHE A 193 -38.87 24.90 46.46
N TYR A 194 -39.38 23.69 46.72
CA TYR A 194 -38.57 22.48 46.76
C TYR A 194 -38.58 21.86 45.36
N LEU A 195 -37.86 22.45 44.39
CA LEU A 195 -37.53 21.86 43.06
C LEU A 195 -36.77 22.86 42.16
N ARG A 196 -35.56 23.31 42.51
CA ARG A 196 -34.54 23.79 41.52
C ARG A 196 -33.17 24.18 42.11
N PHE A 197 -32.64 23.50 43.13
CA PHE A 197 -31.38 23.95 43.74
C PHE A 197 -30.35 22.84 44.02
N GLU A 198 -30.22 21.89 43.10
CA GLU A 198 -29.08 20.94 43.08
C GLU A 198 -28.42 20.83 41.69
N ALA A 199 -28.51 21.88 40.85
CA ALA A 199 -27.89 21.87 39.52
C ALA A 199 -26.96 23.07 39.29
N GLN A 200 -26.32 23.60 40.34
CA GLN A 200 -25.42 24.76 40.19
C GLN A 200 -24.32 24.86 41.25
N LEU A 201 -23.82 23.72 41.73
CA LEU A 201 -22.58 23.65 42.53
C LEU A 201 -21.47 22.81 41.89
N SER A 202 -21.72 22.16 40.76
CA SER A 202 -20.67 21.52 39.96
C SER A 202 -19.83 22.52 39.16
N ASP A 203 -20.36 23.71 38.85
CA ASP A 203 -19.66 24.73 38.05
C ASP A 203 -18.82 25.73 38.86
N LEU A 204 -18.90 25.70 40.21
CA LEU A 204 -18.08 26.55 41.10
C LEU A 204 -16.71 25.94 41.43
N PHE A 205 -16.49 24.68 41.07
CA PHE A 205 -15.18 24.03 41.06
C PHE A 205 -14.84 23.59 39.63
N ALA A 206 -14.87 24.54 38.69
CA ALA A 206 -14.16 24.35 37.44
C ALA A 206 -12.65 24.26 37.75
N PHE A 207 -12.19 23.07 38.09
CA PHE A 207 -10.78 22.69 38.08
C PHE A 207 -10.28 22.95 36.66
N LYS A 208 -9.72 24.13 36.45
CA LYS A 208 -9.21 24.50 35.15
C LYS A 208 -7.88 23.77 34.98
N ASP A 209 -7.92 22.63 34.33
CA ASP A 209 -6.71 21.89 33.97
C ASP A 209 -5.76 22.83 33.24
N CYS A 210 -4.52 22.91 33.73
CA CYS A 210 -3.54 23.86 33.24
C CYS A 210 -3.04 23.45 31.85
N LYS A 211 -3.76 23.76 30.77
CA LYS A 211 -3.38 23.39 29.39
C LYS A 211 -2.15 24.13 28.83
N ASN A 212 -1.29 24.69 29.68
CA ASN A 212 -0.07 25.34 29.21
C ASN A 212 0.86 24.30 28.59
N ALA A 213 1.34 24.59 27.38
CA ALA A 213 2.37 23.80 26.72
C ALA A 213 3.62 23.81 27.61
N VAL A 214 4.16 22.63 27.88
CA VAL A 214 5.40 22.49 28.64
C VAL A 214 6.56 22.55 27.63
N ALA A 215 6.71 23.70 26.98
CA ALA A 215 7.77 23.97 26.02
C ALA A 215 8.86 24.79 26.71
N GLY A 216 9.91 24.11 27.20
CA GLY A 216 11.02 24.75 27.93
C GLY A 216 12.03 23.73 28.47
N LYS A 217 13.25 24.19 28.81
CA LYS A 217 14.39 23.34 29.23
C LYS A 217 14.16 22.56 30.54
N SER A 218 13.11 22.88 31.31
CA SER A 218 12.78 22.24 32.59
C SER A 218 11.28 21.91 32.65
N PHE A 219 10.98 20.63 32.85
CA PHE A 219 9.63 20.13 33.11
C PHE A 219 9.65 19.12 34.27
N TYR A 220 8.54 19.01 34.98
CA TYR A 220 8.39 18.06 36.07
C TYR A 220 7.43 16.94 35.68
N ALA A 221 7.57 15.78 36.32
CA ALA A 221 6.71 14.64 36.10
C ALA A 221 6.00 14.27 37.41
N MET A 222 4.67 14.22 37.39
CA MET A 222 3.89 13.60 38.47
C MET A 222 3.02 12.51 37.87
N GLU A 223 3.09 11.31 38.43
CA GLU A 223 2.31 10.14 37.98
C GLU A 223 2.46 9.84 36.47
N GLY A 224 3.65 10.06 35.90
CA GLY A 224 3.91 9.82 34.48
C GLY A 224 3.29 10.85 33.53
N LYS A 225 2.80 12.00 34.04
CA LYS A 225 2.26 13.11 33.25
C LYS A 225 3.16 14.35 33.35
N PRO A 226 3.30 15.13 32.26
CA PRO A 226 4.07 16.36 32.28
C PRO A 226 3.37 17.44 33.11
N VAL A 227 4.15 18.17 33.91
CA VAL A 227 3.72 19.26 34.78
C VAL A 227 4.62 20.47 34.57
N CYS A 228 4.02 21.66 34.41
CA CYS A 228 4.80 22.89 34.26
C CYS A 228 5.33 23.39 35.62
N PRO A 229 6.48 24.09 35.66
CA PRO A 229 7.07 24.63 36.91
C PRO A 229 6.07 25.43 37.74
N LYS A 230 5.27 26.28 37.07
CA LYS A 230 4.20 27.09 37.69
C LYS A 230 3.15 26.29 38.46
N CYS A 231 2.90 25.03 38.10
CA CYS A 231 1.94 24.16 38.80
C CYS A 231 2.57 23.36 39.94
N VAL A 232 3.89 23.14 39.92
CA VAL A 232 4.61 22.51 41.03
C VAL A 232 4.87 23.50 42.18
N GLY A 233 4.64 24.79 41.95
CA GLY A 233 4.87 25.83 42.95
C GLY A 233 6.34 26.21 43.08
N VAL A 234 7.16 25.87 42.07
CA VAL A 234 8.52 26.37 41.93
C VAL A 234 8.40 27.70 41.19
N GLU A 235 8.72 28.79 41.87
CA GLU A 235 8.92 30.08 41.22
C GLU A 235 10.21 29.96 40.41
N ASP A 236 10.16 30.31 39.11
CA ASP A 236 11.35 30.36 38.28
C ASP A 236 12.21 31.53 38.82
N ASP A 237 13.10 31.25 39.76
CA ASP A 237 14.19 32.17 40.11
C ASP A 237 15.14 32.22 38.90
N GLU A 238 15.19 33.37 38.21
CA GLU A 238 16.14 33.67 37.13
C GLU A 238 17.60 33.46 37.52
#